data_AF-A0A1Y4AE74-F1
#
_entry.id   AF-A0A1Y4AE74-F1
#
_cell.length_a   1.000
_cell.length_b   1.000
_cell.length_c   1.000
_cell.angle_alpha   90.00
_cell.angle_beta   90.00
_cell.angle_gamma   90.00
#
_symmetry.space_group_name_H-M   'P 1'
#
loop_
_entity.id
_entity.type
_entity.pdbx_description
1 polymer ?
#
loop_
_entity_poly.entity_id
_entity_poly.type
_entity_poly.pdbx_seq_one_letter_code
_entity_poly.pdbx_strand_id
1 'polypeptide(L)'
;MTRNASGSGTEHPASADKQPPRRDAEQPERLIVRITRYQPFIDIVSDRRKIVNAALLITLVTCLIFMALLAIVLTVKRIYPYNDIQTNALGAMTIKDEDKEVTYWLFNTAELWANSGIAVKRGDVLTIRASGLSHSAIHHLQEDTENNSRLRDPWSDTEGFHASAQRDPLRARWRIIPQQKQDALLMQVIPGGIANSGTVDVRHLTAFSLTEDGAHETNDLYLIGKERTELHINQDGILHFAVNDIVLTPDIIYEMVLDNLHCIGGAEPAVDRFIREFRAQHPAGQGWNFDKSRERNFRLFEALGKEPALCALYRARNGACYNFGPYPALDGQEPCNTLSRNEMSYYNEQRYYNAWYDDNVGSFLIVVERKK
;
A
#
# COMPACT_ATOMS: atom_id res chain seq x y z
N MET A 1 108.02 -88.39 33.35
CA MET A 1 107.43 -89.21 34.42
C MET A 1 106.36 -90.10 33.80
N THR A 2 106.55 -91.43 33.88
CA THR A 2 105.56 -92.54 33.94
C THR A 2 104.18 -92.33 33.31
N ARG A 3 103.59 -93.22 32.50
CA ARG A 3 103.81 -94.63 32.10
C ARG A 3 102.77 -94.92 30.99
N ASN A 4 103.18 -95.68 29.96
CA ASN A 4 102.54 -96.86 29.32
C ASN A 4 101.04 -97.16 29.60
N ALA A 5 100.24 -97.80 28.73
CA ALA A 5 100.37 -98.39 27.39
C ALA A 5 99.01 -99.06 27.04
N SER A 6 98.96 -99.71 25.87
CA SER A 6 97.98 -100.70 25.38
C SER A 6 96.83 -100.09 24.57
N GLY A 7 96.52 -100.55 23.36
CA GLY A 7 96.97 -101.70 22.58
C GLY A 7 95.86 -101.95 21.56
N SER A 8 96.12 -101.75 20.27
CA SER A 8 96.33 -102.80 19.26
C SER A 8 95.06 -103.56 18.85
N GLY A 9 94.74 -103.48 17.55
CA GLY A 9 93.73 -104.31 16.91
C GLY A 9 93.47 -103.92 15.46
N THR A 10 94.41 -104.28 14.58
CA THR A 10 94.34 -104.36 13.11
C THR A 10 93.16 -105.24 12.63
N GLU A 11 92.53 -105.09 11.46
CA GLU A 11 93.04 -105.30 10.09
C GLU A 11 92.08 -104.74 8.99
N HIS A 12 92.70 -104.32 7.87
CA HIS A 12 92.33 -104.20 6.43
C HIS A 12 90.95 -104.62 5.85
N PRO A 13 90.65 -104.36 4.53
CA PRO A 13 90.91 -103.21 3.63
C PRO A 13 89.68 -102.86 2.73
N ALA A 14 89.91 -102.02 1.70
CA ALA A 14 89.16 -101.83 0.45
C ALA A 14 87.96 -100.88 0.41
N SER A 15 88.09 -99.81 -0.39
CA SER A 15 87.34 -99.63 -1.66
C SER A 15 87.38 -98.15 -2.06
N ALA A 16 87.77 -97.89 -3.31
CA ALA A 16 87.58 -96.60 -3.95
C ALA A 16 86.07 -96.37 -4.17
N ASP A 17 85.56 -95.20 -3.81
CA ASP A 17 84.38 -94.67 -4.49
C ASP A 17 84.26 -93.15 -4.41
N LYS A 18 83.61 -92.63 -5.45
CA LYS A 18 83.44 -91.23 -5.83
C LYS A 18 82.77 -90.40 -4.73
N GLN A 19 83.28 -89.18 -4.52
CA GLN A 19 82.64 -88.18 -3.65
C GLN A 19 81.33 -87.63 -4.28
N PRO A 20 80.26 -87.44 -3.46
CA PRO A 20 78.98 -86.88 -3.88
C PRO A 20 78.89 -85.39 -3.42
N PRO A 21 77.75 -84.67 -3.55
CA PRO A 21 77.69 -83.37 -4.24
C PRO A 21 77.56 -82.16 -3.28
N ARG A 22 77.83 -80.95 -3.79
CA ARG A 22 77.50 -79.69 -3.12
C ARG A 22 76.21 -79.10 -3.69
N ARG A 23 75.26 -78.81 -2.78
CA ARG A 23 74.00 -78.08 -3.00
C ARG A 23 74.29 -76.61 -3.26
N ASP A 24 73.68 -76.04 -4.29
CA ASP A 24 73.52 -74.59 -4.44
C ASP A 24 72.08 -74.22 -4.88
N ALA A 25 71.44 -73.44 -4.01
CA ALA A 25 70.37 -72.44 -4.19
C ALA A 25 69.15 -72.74 -5.09
N GLU A 26 68.03 -73.10 -4.45
CA GLU A 26 66.68 -72.92 -4.98
C GLU A 26 66.34 -71.41 -5.09
N GLN A 27 65.85 -70.96 -6.25
CA GLN A 27 65.30 -69.62 -6.45
C GLN A 27 63.95 -69.51 -5.73
N PRO A 28 63.61 -68.36 -5.10
CA PRO A 28 62.33 -68.19 -4.44
C PRO A 28 61.21 -68.14 -5.49
N GLU A 29 60.21 -69.01 -5.36
CA GLU A 29 58.98 -68.93 -6.15
C GLU A 29 58.33 -67.55 -5.99
N ARG A 30 58.18 -66.82 -7.11
CA ARG A 30 57.44 -65.56 -7.16
C ARG A 30 55.95 -65.84 -6.92
N LEU A 31 55.46 -65.48 -5.74
CA LEU A 31 54.03 -65.46 -5.44
C LEU A 31 53.34 -64.33 -6.24
N ILE A 32 52.68 -64.66 -7.36
CA ILE A 32 51.87 -63.71 -8.12
C ILE A 32 50.47 -63.69 -7.50
N VAL A 33 50.22 -62.71 -6.63
CA VAL A 33 48.87 -62.47 -6.08
C VAL A 33 48.01 -61.82 -7.17
N ARG A 34 47.12 -62.61 -7.78
CA ARG A 34 46.20 -62.14 -8.83
C ARG A 34 44.94 -61.59 -8.17
N ILE A 35 44.83 -60.26 -8.05
CA ILE A 35 43.63 -59.58 -7.52
C ILE A 35 42.55 -59.58 -8.61
N THR A 36 41.89 -60.72 -8.80
CA THR A 36 40.88 -60.92 -9.86
C THR A 36 39.64 -60.03 -9.71
N ARG A 37 39.36 -59.55 -8.49
CA ARG A 37 38.14 -58.78 -8.20
C ARG A 37 38.19 -57.33 -8.69
N TYR A 38 39.39 -56.76 -8.86
CA TYR A 38 39.60 -55.35 -9.26
C TYR A 38 40.47 -55.19 -10.52
N GLN A 39 40.79 -56.28 -11.21
CA GLN A 39 41.57 -56.26 -12.45
C GLN A 39 41.08 -55.23 -13.49
N PRO A 40 39.75 -55.06 -13.73
CA PRO A 40 39.25 -54.04 -14.67
C PRO A 40 39.59 -52.60 -14.24
N PHE A 41 39.63 -52.34 -12.94
CA PHE A 41 39.98 -51.03 -12.39
C PHE A 41 41.48 -50.75 -12.53
N ILE A 42 42.31 -51.77 -12.27
CA ILE A 42 43.77 -51.71 -12.44
C ILE A 42 44.13 -51.47 -13.93
N ASP A 43 43.43 -52.14 -14.85
CA ASP A 43 43.64 -51.99 -16.29
C ASP A 43 43.24 -50.59 -16.80
N ILE A 44 42.24 -49.95 -16.20
CA ILE A 44 41.85 -48.57 -16.51
C ILE A 44 42.89 -47.58 -15.95
N VAL A 45 43.36 -47.79 -14.71
CA VAL A 45 44.35 -46.90 -14.05
C VAL A 45 45.75 -47.01 -14.68
N SER A 46 46.07 -48.16 -15.28
CA SER A 46 47.36 -48.38 -15.96
C SER A 46 47.49 -47.71 -17.33
N ASP A 47 46.37 -47.29 -17.95
CA ASP A 47 46.34 -46.71 -19.30
C ASP A 47 45.97 -45.22 -19.26
N ARG A 48 46.97 -44.38 -19.53
CA ARG A 48 46.84 -42.92 -19.51
C ARG A 48 45.74 -42.41 -20.44
N ARG A 49 45.49 -43.08 -21.58
CA ARG A 49 44.40 -42.68 -22.50
C ARG A 49 43.03 -43.03 -21.93
N LYS A 50 42.89 -44.18 -21.26
CA LYS A 50 41.63 -44.58 -20.62
C LYS A 50 41.28 -43.68 -19.44
N ILE A 51 42.26 -43.25 -18.64
CA ILE A 51 42.05 -42.26 -17.56
C ILE A 51 41.57 -40.93 -18.13
N VAL A 52 42.22 -40.41 -19.18
CA VAL A 52 41.82 -39.13 -19.80
C VAL A 52 40.41 -39.20 -20.39
N ASN A 53 40.08 -40.30 -21.07
CA ASN A 53 38.73 -40.52 -21.61
C ASN A 53 37.67 -40.64 -20.51
N ALA A 54 37.98 -41.34 -19.41
CA ALA A 54 37.09 -41.42 -18.25
C ALA A 54 36.88 -40.05 -17.59
N ALA A 55 37.95 -39.24 -17.45
CA ALA A 55 37.86 -37.89 -16.90
C ALA A 55 37.03 -36.96 -17.81
N LEU A 56 37.21 -37.03 -19.13
CA LEU A 56 36.40 -36.30 -20.11
C LEU A 56 34.92 -36.69 -20.04
N LEU A 57 34.63 -37.99 -19.93
CA LEU A 57 33.26 -38.49 -19.79
C LEU A 57 32.60 -37.98 -18.50
N ILE A 58 33.31 -38.04 -17.36
CA ILE A 58 32.81 -37.52 -16.08
C ILE A 58 32.57 -36.02 -16.17
N THR A 59 33.48 -35.26 -16.80
CA THR A 59 33.33 -33.82 -17.00
C THR A 59 32.11 -33.50 -17.87
N LEU A 60 31.91 -34.24 -18.96
CA LEU A 60 30.76 -34.09 -19.85
C LEU A 60 29.44 -34.35 -19.10
N VAL A 61 29.38 -35.44 -18.33
CA VAL A 61 28.21 -35.77 -17.51
C VAL A 61 27.95 -34.68 -16.47
N THR A 62 29.00 -34.17 -15.83
CA THR A 62 28.89 -33.08 -14.86
C THR A 62 28.35 -31.81 -15.51
N CYS A 63 28.87 -31.41 -16.68
CA CYS A 63 28.37 -30.28 -17.44
C CYS A 63 26.90 -30.46 -17.86
N LEU A 64 26.51 -31.65 -18.30
CA LEU A 64 25.11 -31.96 -18.64
C LEU A 64 24.19 -31.81 -17.42
N ILE A 65 24.61 -32.30 -16.25
CA ILE A 65 23.86 -32.14 -15.00
C ILE A 65 23.73 -30.65 -14.64
N PHE A 66 24.81 -29.87 -14.73
CA PHE A 66 24.78 -28.42 -14.47
C PHE A 66 23.88 -27.67 -15.46
N MET A 67 23.93 -28.01 -16.74
CA MET A 67 23.06 -27.41 -17.76
C MET A 67 21.59 -27.74 -17.50
N ALA A 68 21.28 -28.98 -17.11
CA ALA A 68 19.93 -29.39 -16.73
C ALA A 68 19.44 -28.65 -15.47
N LEU A 69 20.28 -28.54 -14.44
CA LEU A 69 19.97 -27.76 -13.23
C LEU A 69 19.75 -26.28 -13.54
N LEU A 70 20.60 -25.68 -14.37
CA LEU A 70 20.45 -24.30 -14.82
C LEU A 70 19.13 -24.09 -15.56
N ALA A 71 18.78 -25.00 -16.47
CA ALA A 71 17.50 -24.96 -17.18
C ALA A 71 16.31 -25.05 -16.23
N ILE A 72 16.38 -25.92 -15.22
CA ILE A 72 15.35 -26.05 -14.17
C ILE A 72 15.24 -24.73 -13.39
N VAL A 73 16.35 -24.16 -12.92
CA VAL A 73 16.36 -22.90 -12.16
C VAL A 73 15.76 -21.75 -12.98
N LEU A 74 16.17 -21.60 -14.24
CA LEU A 74 15.61 -20.58 -15.13
C LEU A 74 14.11 -20.78 -15.39
N THR A 75 13.67 -22.03 -15.52
CA THR A 75 12.25 -22.37 -15.74
C THR A 75 11.43 -22.08 -14.48
N VAL A 76 11.90 -22.48 -13.30
CA VAL A 76 11.24 -22.20 -12.02
C VAL A 76 11.17 -20.69 -11.79
N LYS A 77 12.25 -19.93 -12.03
CA LYS A 77 12.26 -18.46 -11.91
C LYS A 77 11.29 -17.79 -12.88
N ARG A 78 11.14 -18.32 -14.10
CA ARG A 78 10.18 -17.80 -15.09
C ARG A 78 8.73 -18.10 -14.73
N ILE A 79 8.44 -19.25 -14.13
CA ILE A 79 7.08 -19.67 -13.74
C ILE A 79 6.66 -19.06 -12.40
N TYR A 80 7.60 -18.88 -11.48
CA TYR A 80 7.41 -18.26 -10.16
C TYR A 80 8.30 -17.00 -10.03
N PRO A 81 8.00 -15.93 -10.78
CA PRO A 81 8.77 -14.69 -10.69
C PRO A 81 8.59 -14.00 -9.32
N TYR A 82 7.51 -14.33 -8.61
CA TYR A 82 7.10 -13.67 -7.37
C TYR A 82 7.43 -14.53 -6.15
N ASN A 83 8.70 -14.52 -5.73
CA ASN A 83 9.15 -15.30 -4.57
C ASN A 83 8.93 -14.58 -3.22
N ASP A 84 8.56 -13.29 -3.25
CA ASP A 84 8.37 -12.48 -2.04
C ASP A 84 7.03 -11.73 -2.14
N ILE A 85 6.00 -12.32 -1.52
CA ILE A 85 4.68 -11.71 -1.31
C ILE A 85 4.59 -11.33 0.15
N GLN A 86 4.38 -10.04 0.41
CA GLN A 86 4.27 -9.47 1.76
C GLN A 86 2.92 -8.76 1.88
N THR A 87 2.23 -8.96 3.00
CA THR A 87 0.98 -8.24 3.29
C THR A 87 1.19 -7.39 4.54
N ASN A 88 0.88 -6.10 4.46
CA ASN A 88 0.96 -5.22 5.62
C ASN A 88 -0.30 -5.35 6.52
N ALA A 89 -0.29 -4.72 7.69
CA ALA A 89 -1.40 -4.78 8.65
C ALA A 89 -2.72 -4.15 8.14
N LEU A 90 -2.64 -3.34 7.07
CA LEU A 90 -3.76 -2.64 6.44
C LEU A 90 -4.25 -3.36 5.17
N GLY A 91 -3.75 -4.58 4.93
CA GLY A 91 -4.18 -5.44 3.84
C GLY A 91 -3.57 -5.13 2.47
N ALA A 92 -2.61 -4.21 2.37
CA ALA A 92 -1.88 -4.00 1.13
C ALA A 92 -0.91 -5.16 0.88
N MET A 93 -1.03 -5.78 -0.29
CA MET A 93 -0.23 -6.93 -0.71
C MET A 93 0.83 -6.48 -1.71
N THR A 94 2.09 -6.54 -1.30
CA THR A 94 3.25 -6.21 -2.10
C THR A 94 3.89 -7.46 -2.67
N ILE A 95 4.15 -7.42 -3.97
CA ILE A 95 4.82 -8.46 -4.74
C ILE A 95 6.12 -7.87 -5.29
N LYS A 96 7.25 -8.45 -4.91
CA LYS A 96 8.58 -7.97 -5.32
C LYS A 96 9.19 -8.88 -6.38
N ASP A 97 9.73 -8.25 -7.41
CA ASP A 97 10.59 -8.84 -8.44
C ASP A 97 11.99 -8.16 -8.38
N GLU A 98 12.93 -8.60 -9.21
CA GLU A 98 14.27 -8.01 -9.34
C GLU A 98 14.19 -6.54 -9.77
N ASP A 99 13.33 -6.22 -10.74
CA ASP A 99 13.30 -4.90 -11.38
C ASP A 99 12.17 -3.99 -10.86
N LYS A 100 11.18 -4.55 -10.16
CA LYS A 100 9.98 -3.83 -9.75
C LYS A 100 9.35 -4.33 -8.47
N GLU A 101 8.60 -3.46 -7.84
CA GLU A 101 7.74 -3.75 -6.70
C GLU A 101 6.31 -3.34 -7.04
N VAL A 102 5.36 -4.27 -6.96
CA VAL A 102 3.95 -4.03 -7.27
C VAL A 102 3.12 -4.26 -6.02
N THR A 103 2.37 -3.27 -5.58
CA THR A 103 1.50 -3.35 -4.41
C THR A 103 0.04 -3.21 -4.82
N TYR A 104 -0.79 -4.13 -4.35
CA TYR A 104 -2.24 -4.13 -4.51
C TYR A 104 -2.90 -3.75 -3.19
N TRP A 105 -3.88 -2.86 -3.23
CA TRP A 105 -4.63 -2.46 -2.04
C TRP A 105 -6.08 -2.14 -2.40
N LEU A 106 -7.01 -2.56 -1.54
CA LEU A 106 -8.43 -2.24 -1.71
C LEU A 106 -8.77 -1.03 -0.84
N PHE A 107 -8.90 0.12 -1.50
CA PHE A 107 -9.30 1.38 -0.88
C PHE A 107 -10.82 1.39 -0.66
N ASN A 108 -11.27 1.64 0.57
CA ASN A 108 -12.67 1.90 0.90
C ASN A 108 -12.90 3.40 1.03
N THR A 109 -13.84 3.95 0.26
CA THR A 109 -14.08 5.41 0.19
C THR A 109 -14.70 6.02 1.44
N ALA A 110 -15.21 5.19 2.36
CA ALA A 110 -15.77 5.65 3.62
C ALA A 110 -14.70 6.26 4.56
N GLU A 111 -13.41 6.00 4.33
CA GLU A 111 -12.34 6.60 5.15
C GLU A 111 -11.71 7.78 4.42
N LEU A 112 -11.81 8.98 5.01
CA LEU A 112 -11.12 10.18 4.54
C LEU A 112 -9.62 10.02 4.76
N TRP A 113 -8.84 10.16 3.69
CA TRP A 113 -7.40 9.89 3.69
C TRP A 113 -7.08 8.52 4.29
N ALA A 114 -7.64 7.48 3.67
CA ALA A 114 -7.42 6.10 4.08
C ALA A 114 -5.95 5.72 3.99
N ASN A 115 -5.40 5.23 5.11
CA ASN A 115 -4.01 4.83 5.21
C ASN A 115 -3.80 3.47 4.51
N SER A 116 -2.95 3.44 3.47
CA SER A 116 -2.62 2.19 2.78
C SER A 116 -1.51 1.38 3.46
N GLY A 117 -0.73 2.01 4.33
CA GLY A 117 0.51 1.44 4.89
C GLY A 117 1.63 1.25 3.87
N ILE A 118 1.48 1.75 2.64
CA ILE A 118 2.51 1.70 1.60
C ILE A 118 3.50 2.84 1.86
N ALA A 119 4.66 2.49 2.42
CA ALA A 119 5.71 3.46 2.68
C ALA A 119 6.48 3.80 1.40
N VAL A 120 6.75 5.08 1.18
CA VAL A 120 7.50 5.64 0.04
C VAL A 120 8.66 6.50 0.51
N LYS A 121 9.66 6.62 -0.36
CA LYS A 121 10.84 7.47 -0.15
C LYS A 121 10.88 8.62 -1.13
N ARG A 122 11.47 9.73 -0.71
CA ARG A 122 11.78 10.84 -1.60
C ARG A 122 12.63 10.34 -2.77
N GLY A 123 12.20 10.67 -3.99
CA GLY A 123 12.84 10.24 -5.22
C GLY A 123 12.29 8.94 -5.81
N ASP A 124 11.40 8.23 -5.10
CA ASP A 124 10.66 7.10 -5.69
C ASP A 124 9.90 7.58 -6.94
N VAL A 125 9.87 6.73 -7.97
CA VAL A 125 9.07 6.93 -9.17
C VAL A 125 8.01 5.84 -9.24
N LEU A 126 6.75 6.26 -9.17
CA LEU A 126 5.60 5.37 -9.10
C LEU A 126 4.78 5.41 -10.39
N THR A 127 4.16 4.27 -10.71
CA THR A 127 3.00 4.19 -11.57
C THR A 127 1.83 3.71 -10.73
N ILE A 128 0.75 4.48 -10.68
CA ILE A 128 -0.46 4.14 -9.92
C ILE A 128 -1.59 3.89 -10.93
N ARG A 129 -2.28 2.76 -10.78
CA ARG A 129 -3.50 2.42 -11.52
C ARG A 129 -4.63 2.20 -10.54
N ALA A 130 -5.82 2.63 -10.89
CA ALA A 130 -6.99 2.44 -10.05
C ALA A 130 -8.21 2.03 -10.87
N SER A 131 -9.04 1.16 -10.29
CA SER A 131 -10.32 0.77 -10.87
C SER A 131 -11.34 0.49 -9.78
N GLY A 132 -12.60 0.83 -10.03
CA GLY A 132 -13.67 0.70 -9.05
C GLY A 132 -14.73 1.77 -9.24
N LEU A 133 -15.65 1.86 -8.29
CA LEU A 133 -16.73 2.83 -8.29
C LEU A 133 -17.00 3.34 -6.87
N SER A 134 -17.42 4.60 -6.78
CA SER A 134 -17.88 5.25 -5.56
C SER A 134 -19.21 5.97 -5.76
N HIS A 135 -19.88 6.28 -4.66
CA HIS A 135 -21.08 7.10 -4.63
C HIS A 135 -20.99 8.01 -3.39
N SER A 136 -20.74 9.30 -3.63
CA SER A 136 -20.96 10.37 -2.65
C SER A 136 -22.46 10.63 -2.49
N ALA A 137 -22.95 10.83 -1.27
CA ALA A 137 -24.36 10.95 -0.88
C ALA A 137 -25.16 9.65 -0.73
N ILE A 138 -24.75 8.78 0.21
CA ILE A 138 -25.49 7.54 0.57
C ILE A 138 -26.96 7.82 0.92
N HIS A 139 -27.25 8.93 1.59
CA HIS A 139 -28.62 9.29 1.97
C HIS A 139 -29.52 9.54 0.75
N HIS A 140 -29.00 10.13 -0.33
CA HIS A 140 -29.76 10.25 -1.57
C HIS A 140 -29.96 8.90 -2.25
N LEU A 141 -28.94 8.03 -2.22
CA LEU A 141 -29.03 6.67 -2.76
C LEU A 141 -30.13 5.87 -2.07
N GLN A 142 -30.23 5.96 -0.74
CA GLN A 142 -31.29 5.34 0.04
C GLN A 142 -32.66 5.88 -0.37
N GLU A 143 -32.86 7.21 -0.35
CA GLU A 143 -34.13 7.85 -0.69
C GLU A 143 -34.55 7.55 -2.15
N ASP A 144 -33.62 7.56 -3.10
CA ASP A 144 -33.90 7.25 -4.51
C ASP A 144 -34.30 5.79 -4.68
N THR A 145 -33.66 4.89 -3.93
CA THR A 145 -34.00 3.45 -3.93
C THR A 145 -35.36 3.20 -3.31
N GLU A 146 -35.65 3.81 -2.15
CA GLU A 146 -36.94 3.70 -1.46
C GLU A 146 -38.09 4.24 -2.32
N ASN A 147 -37.86 5.33 -3.04
CA ASN A 147 -38.84 5.96 -3.92
C ASN A 147 -38.84 5.38 -5.35
N ASN A 148 -38.05 4.32 -5.63
CA ASN A 148 -37.87 3.73 -6.96
C ASN A 148 -37.64 4.78 -8.07
N SER A 149 -36.82 5.78 -7.74
CA SER A 149 -36.51 6.92 -8.60
C SER A 149 -35.19 6.69 -9.33
N ARG A 150 -34.98 7.44 -10.42
CA ARG A 150 -33.65 7.50 -11.04
C ARG A 150 -32.69 8.15 -10.04
N LEU A 151 -31.50 7.56 -9.87
CA LEU A 151 -30.46 8.11 -9.02
C LEU A 151 -30.16 9.57 -9.39
N ARG A 152 -30.23 10.46 -8.40
CA ARG A 152 -29.86 11.88 -8.50
C ARG A 152 -28.35 12.02 -8.68
N ASP A 153 -27.59 11.28 -7.90
CA ASP A 153 -26.14 11.22 -7.97
C ASP A 153 -25.70 9.90 -8.63
N PRO A 154 -24.81 9.94 -9.64
CA PRO A 154 -24.34 8.73 -10.30
C PRO A 154 -23.26 8.03 -9.47
N TRP A 155 -23.12 6.71 -9.69
CA TRP A 155 -21.87 6.04 -9.35
C TRP A 155 -20.73 6.61 -10.21
N SER A 156 -19.64 6.99 -9.56
CA SER A 156 -18.46 7.60 -10.15
C SER A 156 -17.32 6.61 -10.29
N ASP A 157 -16.58 6.67 -11.40
CA ASP A 157 -15.28 6.01 -11.52
C ASP A 157 -14.17 6.89 -10.93
N THR A 158 -12.91 6.47 -11.07
CA THR A 158 -11.76 7.17 -10.50
C THR A 158 -11.50 8.56 -11.09
N GLU A 159 -12.10 8.90 -12.24
CA GLU A 159 -11.99 10.23 -12.85
C GLU A 159 -12.95 11.24 -12.22
N GLY A 160 -13.89 10.79 -11.39
CA GLY A 160 -14.93 11.64 -10.86
C GLY A 160 -15.99 12.01 -11.89
N PHE A 161 -16.95 12.82 -11.46
CA PHE A 161 -17.98 13.38 -12.34
C PHE A 161 -18.17 14.88 -12.11
N HIS A 162 -18.74 15.54 -13.12
CA HIS A 162 -19.21 16.92 -12.98
C HIS A 162 -20.60 16.90 -12.34
N ALA A 163 -20.66 17.24 -11.06
CA ALA A 163 -21.93 17.47 -10.38
C ALA A 163 -22.68 18.61 -11.10
N SER A 164 -23.97 18.37 -11.34
CA SER A 164 -24.84 19.27 -12.12
C SER A 164 -25.94 19.91 -11.26
N ALA A 165 -25.96 19.60 -9.96
CA ALA A 165 -26.92 20.18 -9.03
C ALA A 165 -26.74 21.71 -8.93
N GLN A 166 -27.85 22.46 -8.85
CA GLN A 166 -27.81 23.92 -8.74
C GLN A 166 -26.97 24.45 -7.57
N ARG A 167 -26.92 23.69 -6.47
CA ARG A 167 -26.13 23.99 -5.27
C ARG A 167 -24.64 23.68 -5.41
N ASP A 168 -24.24 22.96 -6.45
CA ASP A 168 -22.87 22.46 -6.59
C ASP A 168 -21.81 23.56 -6.61
N PRO A 169 -21.97 24.68 -7.36
CA PRO A 169 -20.96 25.75 -7.37
C PRO A 169 -20.72 26.38 -5.99
N LEU A 170 -21.71 26.32 -5.09
CA LEU A 170 -21.57 26.80 -3.72
C LEU A 170 -20.80 25.78 -2.86
N ARG A 171 -21.12 24.49 -2.99
CA ARG A 171 -20.53 23.42 -2.19
C ARG A 171 -19.15 22.98 -2.67
N ALA A 172 -18.88 23.07 -3.97
CA ALA A 172 -17.63 22.67 -4.61
C ALA A 172 -16.39 23.35 -3.99
N ARG A 173 -16.52 24.59 -3.50
CA ARG A 173 -15.42 25.33 -2.85
C ARG A 173 -14.89 24.67 -1.57
N TRP A 174 -15.65 23.73 -0.99
CA TRP A 174 -15.35 23.04 0.26
C TRP A 174 -14.86 21.60 0.04
N ARG A 175 -14.69 21.17 -1.22
CA ARG A 175 -14.05 19.88 -1.55
C ARG A 175 -12.58 19.88 -1.14
N ILE A 176 -11.99 18.69 -1.03
CA ILE A 176 -10.53 18.53 -0.84
C ILE A 176 -9.77 19.38 -1.88
N ILE A 177 -10.18 19.31 -3.15
CA ILE A 177 -9.67 20.17 -4.23
C ILE A 177 -10.86 20.82 -4.96
N PRO A 178 -11.12 22.11 -4.71
CA PRO A 178 -12.29 22.81 -5.24
C PRO A 178 -12.47 22.79 -6.75
N GLN A 179 -11.38 22.88 -7.51
CA GLN A 179 -11.46 22.99 -8.98
C GLN A 179 -11.62 21.63 -9.67
N GLN A 180 -11.53 20.51 -8.93
CA GLN A 180 -11.58 19.18 -9.50
C GLN A 180 -12.98 18.57 -9.42
N LYS A 181 -13.20 17.54 -10.25
CA LYS A 181 -14.46 16.77 -10.28
C LYS A 181 -14.76 16.15 -8.93
N GLN A 182 -16.03 16.02 -8.61
CA GLN A 182 -16.49 15.28 -7.44
C GLN A 182 -16.13 13.81 -7.61
N ASP A 183 -15.81 13.12 -6.52
CA ASP A 183 -15.46 11.69 -6.47
C ASP A 183 -14.17 11.29 -7.18
N ALA A 184 -13.42 12.24 -7.74
CA ALA A 184 -12.15 11.94 -8.39
C ALA A 184 -11.14 11.36 -7.38
N LEU A 185 -10.40 10.32 -7.77
CA LEU A 185 -9.45 9.66 -6.89
C LEU A 185 -8.23 10.55 -6.64
N LEU A 186 -7.98 10.81 -5.35
CA LEU A 186 -6.85 11.57 -4.84
C LEU A 186 -5.89 10.67 -4.07
N MET A 187 -4.63 11.09 -4.04
CA MET A 187 -3.59 10.45 -3.24
C MET A 187 -2.70 11.51 -2.61
N GLN A 188 -2.24 11.25 -1.40
CA GLN A 188 -1.29 12.12 -0.70
C GLN A 188 -0.23 11.30 0.02
N VAL A 189 1.01 11.80 0.02
CA VAL A 189 2.08 11.24 0.85
C VAL A 189 2.08 11.96 2.20
N ILE A 190 1.71 11.25 3.26
CA ILE A 190 1.72 11.80 4.63
C ILE A 190 2.98 11.33 5.37
N PRO A 191 3.79 12.23 5.95
CA PRO A 191 4.97 11.84 6.72
C PRO A 191 4.62 10.90 7.87
N GLY A 192 5.40 9.83 8.07
CA GLY A 192 5.11 8.79 9.07
C GLY A 192 5.02 9.31 10.52
N GLY A 193 5.75 10.37 10.86
CA GLY A 193 5.65 11.03 12.17
C GLY A 193 4.29 11.70 12.42
N ILE A 194 3.62 12.15 11.35
CA ILE A 194 2.29 12.78 11.40
C ILE A 194 1.21 11.70 11.35
N ALA A 195 1.34 10.72 10.44
CA ALA A 195 0.40 9.61 10.29
C ALA A 195 0.19 8.81 11.59
N ASN A 196 1.24 8.69 12.42
CA ASN A 196 1.19 7.97 13.69
C ASN A 196 0.78 8.83 14.90
N SER A 197 0.64 10.15 14.72
CA SER A 197 0.41 11.09 15.84
C SER A 197 -1.05 11.14 16.32
N GLY A 198 -2.00 10.62 15.53
CA GLY A 198 -3.44 10.70 15.81
C GLY A 198 -4.02 12.12 15.71
N THR A 199 -3.19 13.13 15.44
CA THR A 199 -3.61 14.51 15.18
C THR A 199 -3.70 14.76 13.69
N VAL A 200 -4.93 14.88 13.19
CA VAL A 200 -5.21 15.24 11.79
C VAL A 200 -5.19 16.78 11.68
N ASP A 201 -4.11 17.33 11.13
CA ASP A 201 -4.04 18.76 10.81
C ASP A 201 -4.88 19.02 9.55
N VAL A 202 -5.76 20.04 9.59
CA VAL A 202 -6.63 20.44 8.48
C VAL A 202 -5.83 20.78 7.21
N ARG A 203 -4.57 21.21 7.35
CA ARG A 203 -3.66 21.45 6.23
C ARG A 203 -3.30 20.18 5.45
N HIS A 204 -3.45 19.01 6.07
CA HIS A 204 -3.32 17.72 5.39
C HIS A 204 -4.67 17.20 4.87
N LEU A 205 -5.78 17.89 5.13
CA LEU A 205 -7.10 17.46 4.68
C LEU A 205 -7.52 18.06 3.34
N THR A 206 -6.99 19.24 2.99
CA THR A 206 -7.47 20.03 1.84
C THR A 206 -6.30 20.70 1.10
N ALA A 207 -6.53 21.05 -0.17
CA ALA A 207 -5.60 21.75 -1.05
C ALA A 207 -6.35 22.84 -1.83
N PHE A 208 -5.81 24.07 -1.83
CA PHE A 208 -6.48 25.22 -2.45
C PHE A 208 -6.40 25.22 -3.99
N SER A 209 -5.34 24.65 -4.57
CA SER A 209 -5.16 24.55 -6.02
C SER A 209 -4.10 23.53 -6.40
N LEU A 210 -4.32 22.75 -7.45
CA LEU A 210 -3.26 21.92 -8.06
C LEU A 210 -2.46 22.72 -9.10
N THR A 211 -1.19 22.34 -9.31
CA THR A 211 -0.40 22.74 -10.48
C THR A 211 -0.98 22.14 -11.76
N GLU A 212 -0.52 22.58 -12.93
CA GLU A 212 -0.98 22.05 -14.24
C GLU A 212 -0.80 20.53 -14.35
N ASP A 213 0.20 19.97 -13.65
CA ASP A 213 0.46 18.52 -13.61
C ASP A 213 -0.43 17.78 -12.58
N GLY A 214 -1.39 18.46 -11.96
CA GLY A 214 -2.31 17.88 -10.99
C GLY A 214 -1.65 17.54 -9.64
N ALA A 215 -0.56 18.23 -9.27
CA ALA A 215 0.14 18.06 -7.99
C ALA A 215 0.00 19.32 -7.11
N HIS A 216 -0.03 19.17 -5.79
CA HIS A 216 0.11 20.29 -4.85
C HIS A 216 1.51 20.26 -4.22
N GLU A 217 2.41 21.12 -4.69
CA GLU A 217 3.85 21.07 -4.38
C GLU A 217 4.16 21.08 -2.87
N THR A 218 3.34 21.76 -2.04
CA THR A 218 3.66 21.88 -0.61
C THR A 218 3.26 20.68 0.23
N ASN A 219 2.34 19.84 -0.25
CA ASN A 219 1.67 18.82 0.58
C ASN A 219 1.72 17.41 -0.04
N ASP A 220 2.43 17.23 -1.16
CA ASP A 220 2.60 15.95 -1.88
C ASP A 220 1.26 15.26 -2.17
N LEU A 221 0.28 16.06 -2.62
CA LEU A 221 -1.09 15.66 -2.96
C LEU A 221 -1.26 15.63 -4.48
N TYR A 222 -1.95 14.60 -4.98
CA TYR A 222 -2.07 14.31 -6.40
C TYR A 222 -3.49 13.90 -6.78
N LEU A 223 -3.92 14.37 -7.96
CA LEU A 223 -5.02 13.75 -8.70
C LEU A 223 -4.49 12.50 -9.42
N ILE A 224 -5.12 11.34 -9.21
CA ILE A 224 -4.69 10.06 -9.79
C ILE A 224 -5.51 9.68 -11.02
N GLY A 225 -6.84 9.75 -10.94
CA GLY A 225 -7.70 9.24 -12.02
C GLY A 225 -7.54 7.72 -12.22
N LYS A 226 -7.66 7.25 -13.46
CA LYS A 226 -7.51 5.82 -13.84
C LYS A 226 -6.07 5.33 -13.77
N GLU A 227 -5.14 6.15 -14.24
CA GLU A 227 -3.73 5.80 -14.27
C GLU A 227 -2.88 7.08 -14.21
N ARG A 228 -1.83 7.03 -13.40
CA ARG A 228 -0.79 8.05 -13.34
C ARG A 228 0.58 7.37 -13.40
N THR A 229 1.35 7.69 -14.42
CA THR A 229 2.69 7.15 -14.67
C THR A 229 3.77 8.17 -14.29
N GLU A 230 4.97 7.70 -13.97
CA GLU A 230 6.14 8.57 -13.72
C GLU A 230 5.88 9.62 -12.62
N LEU A 231 5.13 9.23 -11.59
CA LEU A 231 4.85 10.04 -10.44
C LEU A 231 6.08 10.08 -9.53
N HIS A 232 6.70 11.26 -9.41
CA HIS A 232 7.87 11.48 -8.55
C HIS A 232 7.44 11.86 -7.13
N ILE A 233 7.90 11.08 -6.14
CA ILE A 233 7.61 11.34 -4.72
C ILE A 233 8.59 12.38 -4.16
N ASN A 234 8.05 13.43 -3.54
CA ASN A 234 8.86 14.56 -3.06
C ASN A 234 9.31 14.41 -1.60
N GLN A 235 8.66 13.53 -0.83
CA GLN A 235 8.99 13.32 0.58
C GLN A 235 8.84 11.86 1.03
N ASP A 236 9.52 11.53 2.12
CA ASP A 236 9.32 10.25 2.81
C ASP A 236 7.96 10.23 3.51
N GLY A 237 7.23 9.14 3.39
CA GLY A 237 5.93 9.02 4.04
C GLY A 237 5.18 7.75 3.68
N ILE A 238 3.86 7.80 3.89
CA ILE A 238 2.92 6.72 3.62
C ILE A 238 1.85 7.25 2.67
N LEU A 239 1.50 6.45 1.67
CA LEU A 239 0.43 6.79 0.73
C LEU A 239 -0.94 6.72 1.41
N HIS A 240 -1.70 7.81 1.34
CA HIS A 240 -3.08 7.90 1.78
C HIS A 240 -3.96 8.25 0.58
N PHE A 241 -5.19 7.74 0.56
CA PHE A 241 -6.11 7.91 -0.57
C PHE A 241 -7.44 8.48 -0.11
N ALA A 242 -8.05 9.30 -0.95
CA ALA A 242 -9.37 9.87 -0.72
C ALA A 242 -10.09 10.03 -2.05
N VAL A 243 -11.42 10.15 -2.01
CA VAL A 243 -12.19 10.67 -3.14
C VAL A 243 -12.32 12.19 -3.01
N ASN A 244 -12.45 12.93 -4.10
CA ASN A 244 -12.59 14.38 -4.02
C ASN A 244 -14.02 14.78 -3.66
N ASP A 245 -14.28 14.95 -2.37
CA ASP A 245 -15.58 15.34 -1.82
C ASP A 245 -15.40 16.40 -0.71
N ILE A 246 -16.50 16.89 -0.13
CA ILE A 246 -16.56 17.96 0.86
C ILE A 246 -16.03 17.49 2.20
N VAL A 247 -15.07 18.23 2.77
CA VAL A 247 -14.54 17.93 4.11
C VAL A 247 -15.30 18.73 5.16
N LEU A 248 -16.06 18.06 6.02
CA LEU A 248 -16.91 18.71 7.03
C LEU A 248 -16.19 18.88 8.39
N THR A 249 -15.13 19.69 8.43
CA THR A 249 -14.52 20.11 9.71
C THR A 249 -15.39 21.15 10.43
N PRO A 250 -15.23 21.39 11.75
CA PRO A 250 -15.97 22.46 12.43
C PRO A 250 -15.80 23.83 11.76
N ASP A 251 -14.59 24.14 11.31
CA ASP A 251 -14.27 25.41 10.68
C ASP A 251 -14.90 25.52 9.29
N ILE A 252 -14.93 24.43 8.51
CA ILE A 252 -15.59 24.41 7.20
C ILE A 252 -17.11 24.50 7.37
N ILE A 253 -17.70 23.71 8.28
CA ILE A 253 -19.13 23.79 8.61
C ILE A 253 -19.49 25.23 9.03
N TYR A 254 -18.65 25.85 9.85
CA TYR A 254 -18.82 27.23 10.30
C TYR A 254 -18.84 28.23 9.14
N GLU A 255 -17.85 28.19 8.25
CA GLU A 255 -17.80 29.10 7.09
C GLU A 255 -18.92 28.81 6.09
N MET A 256 -19.28 27.54 5.86
CA MET A 256 -20.44 27.16 5.03
C MET A 256 -21.74 27.79 5.53
N VAL A 257 -21.94 27.83 6.84
CA VAL A 257 -23.10 28.47 7.46
C VAL A 257 -23.10 29.97 7.23
N LEU A 258 -21.96 30.64 7.43
CA LEU A 258 -21.84 32.09 7.18
C LEU A 258 -22.05 32.44 5.70
N ASP A 259 -21.49 31.66 4.80
CA ASP A 259 -21.66 31.83 3.35
C ASP A 259 -23.11 31.64 2.94
N ASN A 260 -23.83 30.69 3.55
CA ASN A 260 -25.26 30.53 3.29
C ASN A 260 -26.05 31.75 3.77
N LEU A 261 -25.75 32.27 4.96
CA LEU A 261 -26.38 33.48 5.49
C LEU A 261 -26.12 34.70 4.60
N HIS A 262 -24.89 34.88 4.12
CA HIS A 262 -24.57 35.93 3.16
C HIS A 262 -25.30 35.71 1.82
N CYS A 263 -25.43 34.48 1.33
CA CYS A 263 -26.19 34.19 0.11
C CYS A 263 -27.69 34.55 0.25
N ILE A 264 -28.30 34.20 1.39
CA ILE A 264 -29.70 34.49 1.68
C ILE A 264 -29.92 35.99 1.87
N GLY A 265 -29.05 36.62 2.67
CA GLY A 265 -29.21 37.96 3.21
C GLY A 265 -28.33 39.03 2.61
N GLY A 266 -27.55 38.78 1.56
CA GLY A 266 -26.45 39.65 1.09
C GLY A 266 -26.83 41.05 0.57
N ALA A 267 -28.12 41.39 0.58
CA ALA A 267 -28.60 42.76 0.35
C ALA A 267 -28.96 43.51 1.64
N GLU A 268 -28.98 42.82 2.78
CA GLU A 268 -29.38 43.33 4.09
C GLU A 268 -28.14 43.76 4.91
N PRO A 269 -27.93 45.05 5.18
CA PRO A 269 -26.77 45.54 5.92
C PRO A 269 -26.64 44.96 7.33
N ALA A 270 -27.75 44.50 7.92
CA ALA A 270 -27.77 43.82 9.20
C ALA A 270 -27.02 42.47 9.15
N VAL A 271 -27.17 41.72 8.06
CA VAL A 271 -26.51 40.42 7.86
C VAL A 271 -25.01 40.60 7.70
N ASP A 272 -24.57 41.56 6.88
CA ASP A 272 -23.14 41.83 6.70
C ASP A 272 -22.47 42.38 7.97
N ARG A 273 -23.15 43.26 8.70
CA ARG A 273 -22.66 43.75 10.00
C ARG A 273 -22.50 42.58 10.97
N PHE A 274 -23.51 41.73 11.05
CA PHE A 274 -23.49 40.55 11.89
C PHE A 274 -22.31 39.63 11.53
N ILE A 275 -22.14 39.26 10.24
CA ILE A 275 -21.04 38.39 9.80
C ILE A 275 -19.68 38.98 10.18
N ARG A 276 -19.49 40.30 10.01
CA ARG A 276 -18.24 40.98 10.39
C ARG A 276 -18.00 40.96 11.90
N GLU A 277 -18.98 41.34 12.71
CA GLU A 277 -18.88 41.32 14.17
C GLU A 277 -18.59 39.90 14.67
N PHE A 278 -19.27 38.93 14.07
CA PHE A 278 -19.12 37.52 14.41
C PHE A 278 -17.75 36.98 14.02
N ARG A 279 -17.20 37.30 12.84
CA ARG A 279 -15.81 36.96 12.48
C ARG A 279 -14.78 37.65 13.38
N ALA A 280 -15.03 38.90 13.78
CA ALA A 280 -14.12 39.66 14.64
C ALA A 280 -14.03 39.09 16.06
N GLN A 281 -15.14 38.61 16.61
CA GLN A 281 -15.17 37.95 17.92
C GLN A 281 -14.51 36.56 17.89
N HIS A 282 -14.24 36.04 16.70
CA HIS A 282 -14.00 34.63 16.49
C HIS A 282 -13.15 34.34 15.23
N PRO A 283 -11.87 34.70 15.26
CA PRO A 283 -10.97 34.56 14.11
C PRO A 283 -10.73 33.10 13.72
N ALA A 284 -10.61 32.84 12.41
CA ALA A 284 -10.21 31.55 11.86
C ALA A 284 -8.83 31.12 12.41
N GLY A 285 -8.64 29.83 12.68
CA GLY A 285 -7.36 29.25 13.10
C GLY A 285 -7.05 29.32 14.61
N GLN A 286 -7.89 29.93 15.44
CA GLN A 286 -7.86 29.64 16.88
C GLN A 286 -8.44 28.25 17.11
N GLY A 287 -7.63 27.28 17.52
CA GLY A 287 -8.10 25.92 17.81
C GLY A 287 -9.37 25.91 18.66
N TRP A 288 -10.49 25.50 18.06
CA TRP A 288 -11.80 25.60 18.69
C TRP A 288 -12.02 24.41 19.62
N ASN A 289 -12.27 24.68 20.90
CA ASN A 289 -12.89 23.68 21.76
C ASN A 289 -14.37 23.52 21.34
N PHE A 290 -14.73 22.29 21.01
CA PHE A 290 -16.05 21.81 20.60
C PHE A 290 -17.23 22.30 21.46
N ASP A 291 -17.06 22.44 22.78
CA ASP A 291 -18.14 22.94 23.64
C ASP A 291 -18.52 24.39 23.31
N LYS A 292 -17.56 25.20 22.83
CA LYS A 292 -17.81 26.57 22.40
C LYS A 292 -18.40 26.67 21.00
N SER A 293 -18.18 25.72 20.10
CA SER A 293 -18.80 25.73 18.75
C SER A 293 -20.29 25.39 18.81
N ARG A 294 -20.67 24.47 19.72
CA ARG A 294 -22.06 24.07 19.96
C ARG A 294 -22.91 25.22 20.52
N GLU A 295 -22.39 25.97 21.49
CA GLU A 295 -23.07 27.16 22.04
C GLU A 295 -23.18 28.30 21.00
N ARG A 296 -22.27 28.34 20.02
CA ARG A 296 -22.08 29.43 19.08
C ARG A 296 -22.90 29.33 17.80
N ASN A 297 -22.98 28.15 17.18
CA ASN A 297 -23.90 27.92 16.06
C ASN A 297 -25.36 28.03 16.53
N PHE A 298 -25.69 27.52 17.72
CA PHE A 298 -27.02 27.70 18.32
C PHE A 298 -27.37 29.17 18.53
N ARG A 299 -26.48 29.99 19.10
CA ARG A 299 -26.77 31.43 19.33
C ARG A 299 -26.86 32.23 18.03
N LEU A 300 -26.03 31.91 17.04
CA LEU A 300 -26.08 32.48 15.69
C LEU A 300 -27.47 32.27 15.07
N PHE A 301 -27.91 31.02 15.07
CA PHE A 301 -29.13 30.58 14.44
C PHE A 301 -30.39 30.93 15.25
N GLU A 302 -30.29 31.00 16.58
CA GLU A 302 -31.32 31.49 17.48
C GLU A 302 -31.52 33.01 17.38
N ALA A 303 -30.45 33.79 17.21
CA ALA A 303 -30.54 35.24 17.01
C ALA A 303 -31.22 35.57 15.66
N LEU A 304 -30.84 34.85 14.60
CA LEU A 304 -31.35 35.07 13.24
C LEU A 304 -32.75 34.49 13.01
N GLY A 305 -33.06 33.32 13.60
CA GLY A 305 -34.39 32.69 13.53
C GLY A 305 -35.47 33.46 14.29
N LYS A 306 -35.09 34.39 15.17
CA LYS A 306 -36.01 35.29 15.89
C LYS A 306 -36.37 36.55 15.11
N GLU A 307 -35.72 36.84 13.97
CA GLU A 307 -36.07 37.97 13.11
C GLU A 307 -37.04 37.54 11.99
N PRO A 308 -38.32 37.99 12.01
CA PRO A 308 -39.31 37.56 11.01
C PRO A 308 -38.91 37.88 9.57
N ALA A 309 -38.17 38.97 9.35
CA ALA A 309 -37.70 39.38 8.03
C ALA A 309 -36.66 38.40 7.45
N LEU A 310 -35.71 37.94 8.26
CA LEU A 310 -34.70 36.96 7.84
C LEU A 310 -35.33 35.58 7.61
N CYS A 311 -36.29 35.19 8.44
CA CYS A 311 -37.08 33.98 8.23
C CYS A 311 -37.83 33.99 6.89
N ALA A 312 -38.43 35.12 6.51
CA ALA A 312 -39.08 35.28 5.22
C ALA A 312 -38.07 35.21 4.05
N LEU A 313 -36.92 35.86 4.19
CA LEU A 313 -35.84 35.81 3.20
C LEU A 313 -35.30 34.39 3.01
N TYR A 314 -35.08 33.66 4.11
CA TYR A 314 -34.65 32.26 4.07
C TYR A 314 -35.65 31.38 3.34
N ARG A 315 -36.95 31.46 3.70
CA ARG A 315 -38.00 30.71 2.99
C ARG A 315 -38.03 31.02 1.49
N ALA A 316 -37.77 32.27 1.11
CA ALA A 316 -37.77 32.70 -0.29
C ALA A 316 -36.50 32.32 -1.06
N ARG A 317 -35.34 32.22 -0.40
CA ARG A 317 -34.03 32.18 -1.07
C ARG A 317 -33.19 30.94 -0.79
N ASN A 318 -33.46 30.17 0.26
CA ASN A 318 -32.61 29.04 0.67
C ASN A 318 -32.42 28.00 -0.45
N GLY A 319 -33.47 27.75 -1.26
CA GLY A 319 -33.41 26.84 -2.41
C GLY A 319 -32.46 27.27 -3.53
N ALA A 320 -32.14 28.57 -3.62
CA ALA A 320 -31.15 29.10 -4.56
C ALA A 320 -29.73 29.22 -3.95
N CYS A 321 -29.60 28.93 -2.65
CA CYS A 321 -28.34 28.94 -1.90
C CYS A 321 -27.90 27.50 -1.58
N TYR A 322 -27.32 27.24 -0.40
CA TYR A 322 -26.79 25.91 -0.06
C TYR A 322 -27.88 24.86 0.19
N ASN A 323 -29.12 25.32 0.46
CA ASN A 323 -30.29 24.50 0.77
C ASN A 323 -29.98 23.36 1.75
N PHE A 324 -29.51 23.71 2.95
CA PHE A 324 -29.22 22.71 3.99
C PHE A 324 -30.47 21.94 4.36
N GLY A 325 -30.33 20.62 4.52
CA GLY A 325 -31.42 19.74 4.92
C GLY A 325 -31.92 20.02 6.35
N PRO A 326 -33.05 19.41 6.74
CA PRO A 326 -33.52 19.45 8.12
C PRO A 326 -32.53 18.74 9.06
N TYR A 327 -32.57 19.13 10.33
CA TYR A 327 -31.92 18.37 11.40
C TYR A 327 -32.67 17.03 11.57
N PRO A 328 -31.99 15.87 11.47
CA PRO A 328 -32.60 14.56 11.64
C PRO A 328 -33.37 14.42 12.97
N ALA A 329 -34.56 13.81 12.94
CA ALA A 329 -35.52 13.69 14.04
C ALA A 329 -36.35 14.96 14.38
N LEU A 330 -36.20 16.06 13.63
CA LEU A 330 -37.11 17.21 13.67
C LEU A 330 -38.08 17.26 12.49
N ASP A 331 -38.34 16.10 11.86
CA ASP A 331 -39.21 15.95 10.68
C ASP A 331 -40.51 16.73 10.85
N GLY A 332 -40.68 17.75 10.00
CA GLY A 332 -41.91 18.52 9.87
C GLY A 332 -42.07 19.74 10.76
N GLN A 333 -41.11 20.11 11.61
CA GLN A 333 -41.19 21.40 12.32
C GLN A 333 -40.66 22.56 11.45
N GLU A 334 -41.42 23.67 11.46
CA GLU A 334 -41.40 24.82 10.54
C GLU A 334 -40.11 25.08 9.72
N PRO A 335 -40.21 25.57 8.47
CA PRO A 335 -39.05 26.01 7.67
C PRO A 335 -38.14 27.05 8.33
N CYS A 336 -38.58 27.71 9.40
CA CYS A 336 -37.73 28.60 10.21
C CYS A 336 -36.86 27.87 11.23
N ASN A 337 -37.23 26.64 11.59
CA ASN A 337 -36.40 25.78 12.43
C ASN A 337 -35.16 25.29 11.70
N THR A 338 -35.12 25.25 10.36
CA THR A 338 -33.88 24.96 9.61
C THR A 338 -32.90 26.13 9.59
N LEU A 339 -33.39 27.35 9.84
CA LEU A 339 -32.55 28.50 10.17
C LEU A 339 -31.98 28.39 11.57
N SER A 340 -32.67 27.75 12.53
CA SER A 340 -32.19 27.59 13.91
C SER A 340 -31.33 26.32 14.11
N ARG A 341 -31.66 25.26 13.36
CA ARG A 341 -31.16 23.89 13.47
C ARG A 341 -31.35 23.13 12.14
N ASN A 342 -30.25 22.86 11.44
CA ASN A 342 -30.22 22.18 10.13
C ASN A 342 -29.21 21.00 10.11
N GLU A 343 -29.12 20.36 8.95
CA GLU A 343 -28.13 19.34 8.58
C GLU A 343 -26.69 19.68 9.05
N MET A 344 -26.21 20.91 8.81
CA MET A 344 -24.85 21.31 9.21
C MET A 344 -24.69 21.38 10.73
N SER A 345 -25.70 21.86 11.43
CA SER A 345 -25.71 21.84 12.90
C SER A 345 -25.78 20.42 13.47
N TYR A 346 -26.48 19.49 12.80
CA TYR A 346 -26.50 18.08 13.15
C TYR A 346 -25.12 17.44 13.01
N TYR A 347 -24.46 17.60 11.86
CA TYR A 347 -23.11 17.06 11.64
C TYR A 347 -22.12 17.59 12.69
N ASN A 348 -22.23 18.88 13.00
CA ASN A 348 -21.42 19.48 14.06
C ASN A 348 -21.78 18.93 15.45
N GLU A 349 -23.06 18.84 15.85
CA GLU A 349 -23.51 18.36 17.18
C GLU A 349 -23.10 16.91 17.45
N GLN A 350 -23.28 16.03 16.47
CA GLN A 350 -23.03 14.60 16.61
C GLN A 350 -21.55 14.23 16.44
N ARG A 351 -20.67 15.20 16.19
CA ARG A 351 -19.25 14.96 15.88
C ARG A 351 -19.10 14.05 14.67
N TYR A 352 -19.98 14.21 13.66
CA TYR A 352 -19.82 13.58 12.35
C TYR A 352 -18.69 14.25 11.57
N TYR A 353 -17.48 14.30 12.15
CA TYR A 353 -16.24 14.45 11.37
C TYR A 353 -16.08 13.30 10.37
N ASN A 354 -16.78 12.20 10.65
CA ASN A 354 -16.97 11.06 9.78
C ASN A 354 -18.26 11.16 8.95
N ALA A 355 -18.84 12.35 8.74
CA ALA A 355 -19.87 12.52 7.71
C ALA A 355 -19.35 11.97 6.38
N TRP A 356 -18.04 12.07 6.13
CA TRP A 356 -17.38 11.37 5.04
C TRP A 356 -17.68 9.85 4.99
N TYR A 357 -17.59 9.15 6.12
CA TYR A 357 -17.87 7.72 6.25
C TYR A 357 -19.34 7.38 6.05
N ASP A 358 -20.23 8.25 6.53
CA ASP A 358 -21.67 8.06 6.39
C ASP A 358 -22.21 8.54 5.04
N ASP A 359 -21.41 9.28 4.26
CA ASP A 359 -21.83 9.90 3.00
C ASP A 359 -21.15 9.28 1.77
N ASN A 360 -20.04 8.55 1.93
CA ASN A 360 -19.32 7.91 0.83
C ASN A 360 -19.34 6.38 0.92
N VAL A 361 -19.85 5.72 -0.12
CA VAL A 361 -19.77 4.26 -0.28
C VAL A 361 -19.09 3.88 -1.57
N GLY A 362 -18.21 2.87 -1.54
CA GLY A 362 -17.47 2.46 -2.72
C GLY A 362 -16.16 1.80 -2.39
N SER A 363 -15.52 1.30 -3.43
CA SER A 363 -14.15 0.80 -3.30
C SER A 363 -13.38 0.89 -4.61
N PHE A 364 -12.08 1.11 -4.49
CA PHE A 364 -11.15 1.10 -5.61
C PHE A 364 -10.03 0.09 -5.35
N LEU A 365 -9.73 -0.74 -6.35
CA LEU A 365 -8.49 -1.49 -6.40
C LEU A 365 -7.39 -0.55 -6.84
N ILE A 366 -6.44 -0.29 -5.95
CA ILE A 366 -5.24 0.51 -6.20
C ILE A 366 -4.08 -0.44 -6.49
N VAL A 367 -3.38 -0.18 -7.59
CA VAL A 367 -2.15 -0.88 -7.97
C VAL A 367 -1.03 0.14 -8.03
N VAL A 368 -0.05 0.02 -7.14
CA VAL A 368 1.14 0.87 -7.08
C VAL A 368 2.35 0.09 -7.56
N GLU A 369 2.94 0.52 -8.66
CA GLU A 369 4.17 -0.05 -9.22
C GLU A 369 5.32 0.93 -8.95
N ARG A 370 6.35 0.47 -8.24
CA ARG A 370 7.61 1.20 -8.00
C ARG A 370 8.72 0.57 -8.83
N LYS A 371 9.41 1.38 -9.63
CA LYS A 371 10.65 0.99 -10.31
C LYS A 371 11.80 0.98 -9.29
N LYS A 372 12.61 -0.08 -9.27
CA LYS A 372 13.79 -0.18 -8.40
C LYS A 372 15.01 0.50 -9.00
#